data_AF-A0A1B1ZH56-F1
#
_entry.id   AF-A0A1B1ZH56-F1
#
_cell.length_a   1.000
_cell.length_b   1.000
_cell.length_c   1.000
_cell.angle_alpha   90.00
_cell.angle_beta   90.00
_cell.angle_gamma   90.00
#
_symmetry.space_group_name_H-M   'P 1'
#
loop_
_entity.id
_entity.type
_entity.pdbx_description
1 polymer ?
#
loop_
_entity_poly.entity_id
_entity_poly.type
_entity_poly.pdbx_seq_one_letter_code
_entity_poly.pdbx_strand_id
1 'polypeptide(L)'
;MTGLTTRGLWVVVAVLAVVLFGAVWAAGSGPSAGPAVPTGSVRLGPDPGQDVAGYLSSLPAQLPPPGERVPALVQLGQPLDARAVAALGAPGTTTAVLRVPLDRVQTALRFEPVTGTGDPVAALGVARERAAFAAEADADRARRAVPDAATPQARESLTRRAAVAAAEHRALAGPGCRCVVALVVSADRAGLEALAGRDGVRAVQAAPPGTPGQALALSPLLPEQTTAATPPPDDGPVPPG
;
A
#
# COMPACT_ATOMS: atom_id res chain seq x y z
N MET A 1 -42.41 24.33 -44.08
CA MET A 1 -41.36 24.89 -43.22
C MET A 1 -42.03 25.40 -41.94
N THR A 2 -42.25 24.52 -40.97
CA THR A 2 -42.90 24.87 -39.70
C THR A 2 -41.85 25.47 -38.78
N GLY A 3 -41.84 26.80 -38.67
CA GLY A 3 -40.99 27.50 -37.71
C GLY A 3 -41.41 27.13 -36.29
N LEU A 4 -40.58 26.36 -35.59
CA LEU A 4 -40.70 26.26 -34.14
C LEU A 4 -40.56 27.67 -33.59
N THR A 5 -41.63 28.18 -32.98
CA THR A 5 -41.55 29.42 -32.21
C THR A 5 -40.46 29.26 -31.16
N THR A 6 -39.72 30.34 -30.88
CA THR A 6 -38.56 30.35 -29.97
C THR A 6 -38.87 29.66 -28.64
N ARG A 7 -40.12 29.77 -28.16
CA ARG A 7 -40.61 29.08 -26.95
C ARG A 7 -40.64 27.55 -27.09
N GLY A 8 -41.04 27.01 -28.23
CA GLY A 8 -41.00 25.56 -28.50
C GLY A 8 -39.58 25.02 -28.57
N LEU A 9 -38.64 25.80 -29.13
CA LEU A 9 -37.22 25.43 -29.13
C LEU A 9 -36.65 25.36 -27.71
N TRP A 10 -36.97 26.34 -26.86
CA TRP A 10 -36.52 26.37 -25.46
C TRP A 10 -37.06 25.19 -24.65
N VAL A 11 -38.31 24.75 -24.89
CA VAL A 11 -38.88 23.58 -24.22
C VAL A 11 -38.16 22.30 -24.64
N VAL A 12 -37.86 22.13 -25.94
CA VAL A 12 -37.12 20.95 -26.44
C VAL A 12 -35.70 20.91 -25.86
N VAL A 13 -35.01 22.05 -25.81
CA VAL A 13 -33.66 22.14 -25.22
C VAL A 13 -33.69 21.83 -23.73
N ALA A 14 -34.67 22.33 -22.98
CA ALA A 14 -34.80 22.04 -21.56
C ALA A 14 -35.05 20.56 -21.28
N VAL A 15 -35.92 19.91 -22.08
CA VAL A 15 -36.18 18.46 -21.96
C VAL A 15 -34.93 17.64 -22.27
N LEU A 16 -34.21 17.98 -23.35
CA LEU A 16 -32.94 17.31 -23.71
C LEU A 16 -31.88 17.48 -22.62
N ALA A 17 -31.77 18.67 -22.03
CA ALA A 17 -30.84 18.94 -20.95
C ALA A 17 -31.17 18.10 -19.70
N VAL A 18 -32.45 17.98 -19.32
CA VAL A 18 -32.88 17.15 -18.18
C VAL A 18 -32.62 15.67 -18.44
N VAL A 19 -32.89 15.18 -19.66
CA VAL A 19 -32.62 13.78 -20.04
C VAL A 19 -31.12 13.49 -20.02
N LEU A 20 -30.29 14.40 -20.55
CA LEU A 20 -28.83 14.26 -20.53
C LEU A 20 -28.27 14.33 -19.10
N PHE A 21 -28.74 15.27 -18.29
CA PHE A 21 -28.33 15.36 -16.87
C PHE A 21 -28.77 14.11 -16.10
N GLY A 22 -29.98 13.61 -16.33
CA GLY A 22 -30.48 12.38 -15.72
C GLY A 22 -29.66 11.16 -16.14
N ALA A 23 -29.28 11.05 -17.41
CA ALA A 23 -28.45 9.97 -17.91
C ALA A 23 -27.00 10.02 -17.38
N VAL A 24 -26.39 11.21 -17.32
CA VAL A 24 -25.06 11.43 -16.74
C VAL A 24 -25.08 11.15 -15.23
N TRP A 25 -26.14 11.58 -14.53
CA TRP A 25 -26.31 11.31 -13.11
C TRP A 25 -26.53 9.82 -12.85
N ALA A 26 -27.36 9.14 -13.64
CA ALA A 26 -27.55 7.68 -13.51
C ALA A 26 -26.28 6.88 -13.85
N ALA A 27 -25.50 7.32 -14.83
CA ALA A 27 -24.21 6.70 -15.18
C ALA A 27 -23.12 6.97 -14.13
N GLY A 28 -23.18 8.10 -13.42
CA GLY A 28 -22.25 8.45 -12.33
C GLY A 28 -22.65 7.94 -10.95
N SER A 29 -23.94 7.59 -10.75
CA SER A 29 -24.49 7.20 -9.44
C SER A 29 -24.76 5.70 -9.30
N GLY A 30 -24.61 4.92 -10.37
CA GLY A 30 -24.67 3.47 -10.30
C GLY A 30 -23.52 2.93 -9.46
N PRO A 31 -23.75 2.00 -8.51
CA PRO A 31 -22.64 1.33 -7.83
C PRO A 31 -21.78 0.69 -8.89
N SER A 32 -20.52 1.12 -9.00
CA SER A 32 -19.53 0.40 -9.79
C SER A 32 -19.55 -1.03 -9.28
N ALA A 33 -19.93 -1.98 -10.13
CA ALA A 33 -19.73 -3.40 -9.85
C ALA A 33 -18.21 -3.63 -9.88
N GLY A 34 -17.55 -3.25 -8.78
CA GLY A 34 -16.18 -3.66 -8.52
C GLY A 34 -16.13 -5.18 -8.53
N PRO A 35 -14.98 -5.78 -8.89
CA PRO A 35 -14.81 -7.22 -8.79
C PRO A 35 -15.26 -7.69 -7.40
N ALA A 36 -16.04 -8.77 -7.36
CA ALA A 36 -16.57 -9.32 -6.12
C ALA A 36 -15.45 -9.42 -5.07
N VAL A 37 -15.60 -8.69 -3.97
CA VAL A 37 -14.66 -8.76 -2.84
C VAL A 37 -14.70 -10.20 -2.34
N PRO A 38 -13.58 -10.94 -2.35
CA PRO A 38 -13.55 -12.30 -1.85
C PRO A 38 -14.03 -12.31 -0.39
N THR A 39 -15.05 -13.10 -0.09
CA THR A 39 -15.51 -13.33 1.27
C THR A 39 -14.45 -14.17 2.00
N GLY A 40 -13.60 -13.48 2.74
CA GLY A 40 -12.46 -14.05 3.48
C GLY A 40 -11.15 -13.48 2.96
N SER A 41 -10.63 -12.45 3.63
CA SER A 41 -9.27 -11.97 3.37
C SER A 41 -8.25 -12.95 3.95
N VAL A 42 -7.30 -13.41 3.14
CA VAL A 42 -6.17 -14.22 3.60
C VAL A 42 -5.12 -13.30 4.21
N ARG A 43 -4.88 -13.44 5.50
CA ARG A 43 -3.88 -12.64 6.22
C ARG A 43 -2.48 -13.19 5.95
N LEU A 44 -1.57 -12.32 5.54
CA LEU A 44 -0.13 -12.59 5.49
C LEU A 44 0.60 -11.63 6.43
N GLY A 45 1.49 -12.17 7.25
CA GLY A 45 2.18 -11.48 8.33
C GLY A 45 1.79 -12.01 9.72
N PRO A 46 2.57 -11.71 10.77
CA PRO A 46 2.33 -12.18 12.13
C PRO A 46 1.08 -11.58 12.75
N ASP A 47 0.41 -12.33 13.62
CA ASP A 47 -0.72 -11.81 14.40
C ASP A 47 -0.27 -10.71 15.37
N PRO A 48 -1.16 -9.77 15.74
CA PRO A 48 -0.82 -8.72 16.69
C PRO A 48 -0.30 -9.30 18.01
N GLY A 49 0.92 -8.91 18.39
CA GLY A 49 1.58 -9.39 19.61
C GLY A 49 2.13 -10.82 19.54
N GLN A 50 2.07 -11.48 18.38
CA GLN A 50 2.65 -12.82 18.20
C GLN A 50 4.16 -12.79 18.47
N ASP A 51 4.66 -13.85 19.10
CA ASP A 51 6.10 -14.09 19.25
C ASP A 51 6.76 -14.26 17.88
N VAL A 52 7.82 -13.49 17.67
CA VAL A 52 8.50 -13.41 16.37
C VAL A 52 9.24 -14.71 16.06
N ALA A 53 9.91 -15.33 17.04
CA ALA A 53 10.64 -16.56 16.80
C ALA A 53 9.67 -17.69 16.42
N GLY A 54 8.55 -17.80 17.12
CA GLY A 54 7.44 -18.70 16.81
C GLY A 54 6.90 -18.48 15.41
N TYR A 55 6.58 -17.23 15.05
CA TYR A 55 6.12 -16.88 13.71
C TYR A 55 7.12 -17.34 12.63
N LEU A 56 8.38 -16.97 12.74
CA LEU A 56 9.42 -17.31 11.75
C LEU A 56 9.63 -18.82 11.62
N SER A 57 9.62 -19.56 12.73
CA SER A 57 9.79 -21.02 12.74
C SER A 57 8.65 -21.77 12.04
N SER A 58 7.46 -21.15 11.96
CA SER A 58 6.28 -21.76 11.32
C SER A 58 6.26 -21.65 9.80
N LEU A 59 7.04 -20.73 9.22
CA LEU A 59 6.95 -20.37 7.80
C LEU A 59 7.38 -21.47 6.82
N PRO A 60 8.44 -22.28 7.08
CA PRO A 60 8.84 -23.33 6.15
C PRO A 60 7.73 -24.36 5.88
N ALA A 61 6.87 -24.60 6.87
CA ALA A 61 5.73 -25.53 6.74
C ALA A 61 4.58 -24.96 5.90
N GLN A 62 4.59 -23.66 5.60
CA GLN A 62 3.53 -22.96 4.84
C GLN A 62 3.86 -22.85 3.35
N LEU A 63 5.03 -23.33 2.90
CA LEU A 63 5.40 -23.31 1.49
C LEU A 63 4.46 -24.17 0.64
N PRO A 64 4.17 -23.75 -0.60
CA PRO A 64 3.27 -24.49 -1.48
C PRO A 64 3.88 -25.83 -1.92
N PRO A 65 3.07 -26.76 -2.46
CA PRO A 65 3.57 -27.92 -3.18
C PRO A 65 4.48 -27.52 -4.35
N PRO A 66 5.43 -28.38 -4.78
CA PRO A 66 6.28 -28.10 -5.94
C PRO A 66 5.46 -27.83 -7.22
N GLY A 67 5.91 -26.85 -8.00
CA GLY A 67 5.30 -26.49 -9.29
C GLY A 67 4.05 -25.61 -9.21
N GLU A 68 3.48 -25.40 -8.03
CA GLU A 68 2.37 -24.47 -7.84
C GLU A 68 2.87 -23.05 -7.53
N ARG A 69 2.41 -22.08 -8.31
CA ARG A 69 2.70 -20.66 -8.09
C ARG A 69 1.62 -20.02 -7.23
N VAL A 70 2.04 -19.41 -6.13
CA VAL A 70 1.15 -18.74 -5.16
C VAL A 70 1.66 -17.34 -4.86
N PRO A 71 0.78 -16.41 -4.45
CA PRO A 71 1.28 -15.15 -3.88
C PRO A 71 1.97 -15.41 -2.55
N ALA A 72 3.04 -14.67 -2.28
CA ALA A 72 3.77 -14.74 -1.02
C ALA A 72 4.21 -13.36 -0.56
N LEU A 73 4.20 -13.15 0.76
CA LEU A 73 4.73 -11.98 1.42
C LEU A 73 6.21 -12.23 1.78
N VAL A 74 7.09 -11.46 1.15
CA VAL A 74 8.53 -11.43 1.44
C VAL A 74 8.79 -10.24 2.36
N GLN A 75 9.31 -10.49 3.55
CA GLN A 75 9.53 -9.47 4.59
C GLN A 75 11.03 -9.28 4.76
N LEU A 76 11.47 -8.03 4.79
CA LEU A 76 12.88 -7.67 4.81
C LEU A 76 13.36 -7.47 6.24
N GLY A 77 14.60 -7.88 6.51
CA GLY A 77 15.22 -7.73 7.84
C GLY A 77 15.61 -6.30 8.16
N GLN A 78 15.77 -5.46 7.14
CA GLN A 78 16.04 -4.03 7.23
C GLN A 78 15.37 -3.34 6.03
N PRO A 79 15.05 -2.04 6.12
CA PRO A 79 14.56 -1.28 4.99
C PRO A 79 15.60 -1.24 3.85
N LEU A 80 15.17 -1.52 2.63
CA LEU A 80 16.00 -1.53 1.43
C LEU A 80 15.56 -0.43 0.44
N ASP A 81 16.48 0.02 -0.41
CA ASP A 81 16.18 0.87 -1.56
C ASP A 81 15.79 0.03 -2.80
N ALA A 82 15.32 0.68 -3.86
CA ALA A 82 14.85 0.02 -5.08
C ALA A 82 15.92 -0.85 -5.75
N ARG A 83 17.20 -0.46 -5.71
CA ARG A 83 18.29 -1.21 -6.34
C ARG A 83 18.61 -2.47 -5.55
N ALA A 84 18.69 -2.34 -4.21
CA ALA A 84 18.92 -3.47 -3.32
C ALA A 84 17.78 -4.48 -3.41
N VAL A 85 16.53 -4.02 -3.49
CA VAL A 85 15.36 -4.89 -3.70
C VAL A 85 15.43 -5.60 -5.05
N ALA A 86 15.71 -4.88 -6.14
CA ALA A 86 15.84 -5.50 -7.46
C ALA A 86 16.94 -6.58 -7.49
N ALA A 87 18.04 -6.38 -6.76
CA ALA A 87 19.14 -7.33 -6.65
C ALA A 87 18.77 -8.63 -5.90
N LEU A 88 17.70 -8.64 -5.10
CA LEU A 88 17.17 -9.89 -4.52
C LEU A 88 16.69 -10.85 -5.62
N GLY A 89 16.36 -10.33 -6.80
CA GLY A 89 15.89 -11.13 -7.93
C GLY A 89 14.56 -11.79 -7.60
N ALA A 90 13.58 -11.00 -7.15
CA ALA A 90 12.23 -11.43 -6.81
C ALA A 90 11.31 -11.36 -8.05
N PRO A 91 11.26 -12.41 -8.90
CA PRO A 91 10.40 -12.42 -10.07
C PRO A 91 8.93 -12.33 -9.66
N GLY A 92 8.11 -11.70 -10.49
CA GLY A 92 6.68 -11.59 -10.25
C GLY A 92 6.31 -10.74 -9.04
N THR A 93 7.14 -9.74 -8.69
CA THR A 93 6.77 -8.73 -7.69
C THR A 93 5.52 -7.97 -8.15
N THR A 94 4.45 -8.04 -7.38
CA THR A 94 3.15 -7.40 -7.69
C THR A 94 2.91 -6.17 -6.82
N THR A 95 3.43 -6.15 -5.60
CA THR A 95 3.25 -5.06 -4.65
C THR A 95 4.54 -4.81 -3.88
N ALA A 96 4.91 -3.54 -3.71
CA ALA A 96 5.94 -3.10 -2.79
C ALA A 96 5.28 -2.50 -1.55
N VAL A 97 5.73 -2.91 -0.37
CA VAL A 97 5.30 -2.30 0.89
C VAL A 97 6.39 -1.35 1.35
N LEU A 98 6.07 -0.06 1.36
CA LEU A 98 6.98 0.99 1.77
C LEU A 98 6.62 1.50 3.16
N ARG A 99 7.65 1.81 3.95
CA ARG A 99 7.57 2.51 5.22
C ARG A 99 8.85 3.34 5.37
N VAL A 100 8.71 4.63 5.63
CA VAL A 100 9.85 5.48 5.94
C VAL A 100 10.32 5.18 7.36
N PRO A 101 11.58 4.74 7.58
CA PRO A 101 12.08 4.54 8.92
C PRO A 101 12.38 5.89 9.57
N LEU A 102 11.65 6.20 10.65
CA LEU A 102 11.90 7.34 11.53
C LEU A 102 12.05 6.82 12.97
N ASP A 103 13.08 7.28 13.68
CA ASP A 103 13.37 6.79 15.02
C ASP A 103 12.22 7.08 15.98
N ARG A 104 11.66 6.02 16.58
CA ARG A 104 10.52 6.06 17.50
C ARG A 104 9.30 6.84 16.98
N VAL A 105 9.11 6.89 15.65
CA VAL A 105 7.94 7.52 15.03
C VAL A 105 7.22 6.48 14.17
N GLN A 106 5.92 6.33 14.40
CA GLN A 106 5.08 5.49 13.56
C GLN A 106 4.75 6.21 12.26
N THR A 107 5.34 5.72 11.18
CA THR A 107 5.04 6.11 9.79
C THR A 107 4.05 5.14 9.16
N ALA A 108 3.38 5.59 8.10
CA ALA A 108 2.39 4.79 7.40
C ALA A 108 3.06 3.67 6.59
N LEU A 109 2.40 2.51 6.55
CA LEU A 109 2.67 1.48 5.55
C LEU A 109 1.94 1.85 4.26
N ARG A 110 2.69 1.91 3.16
CA ARG A 110 2.19 2.23 1.81
C ARG A 110 2.27 0.98 0.95
N PHE A 111 1.15 0.54 0.41
CA PHE A 111 1.05 -0.70 -0.37
C PHE A 111 0.89 -0.32 -1.84
N GLU A 112 1.99 -0.33 -2.57
CA GLU A 112 2.06 0.24 -3.91
C GLU A 112 2.19 -0.86 -4.96
N PRO A 113 1.29 -0.93 -5.95
CA PRO A 113 1.41 -1.86 -7.06
C PRO A 113 2.73 -1.65 -7.80
N VAL A 114 3.47 -2.74 -8.02
CA VAL A 114 4.66 -2.74 -8.88
C VAL A 114 4.20 -3.07 -10.28
N THR A 115 4.12 -2.03 -11.10
CA THR A 115 3.60 -2.09 -12.47
C THR A 115 4.74 -1.86 -13.45
N GLY A 116 4.83 -2.70 -14.48
CA GLY A 116 5.82 -2.58 -15.55
C GLY A 116 6.47 -3.92 -15.85
N THR A 117 6.82 -4.15 -17.12
CA THR A 117 7.46 -5.38 -17.60
C THR A 117 8.95 -5.21 -17.90
N GLY A 118 9.53 -4.07 -17.49
CA GLY A 118 10.90 -3.68 -17.80
C GLY A 118 11.82 -3.69 -16.57
N ASP A 119 12.62 -2.63 -16.44
CA ASP A 119 13.59 -2.47 -15.36
C ASP A 119 12.90 -2.52 -13.96
N PRO A 120 13.24 -3.50 -13.11
CA PRO A 120 12.66 -3.62 -11.77
C PRO A 120 12.98 -2.40 -10.89
N VAL A 121 14.14 -1.75 -11.09
CA VAL A 121 14.51 -0.55 -10.32
C VAL A 121 13.58 0.60 -10.68
N ALA A 122 13.31 0.81 -11.97
CA ALA A 122 12.36 1.82 -12.43
C ALA A 122 10.93 1.55 -11.94
N ALA A 123 10.46 0.29 -12.00
CA ALA A 123 9.12 -0.07 -11.53
C ALA A 123 8.93 0.18 -10.03
N LEU A 124 9.95 -0.14 -9.22
CA LEU A 124 9.98 0.18 -7.78
C LEU A 124 10.10 1.69 -7.54
N GLY A 125 10.82 2.42 -8.40
CA GLY A 125 10.90 3.88 -8.38
C GLY A 125 9.53 4.52 -8.54
N VAL A 126 8.72 4.04 -9.49
CA VAL A 126 7.33 4.50 -9.70
C VAL A 126 6.45 4.19 -8.50
N ALA A 127 6.56 2.98 -7.92
CA ALA A 127 5.83 2.63 -6.70
C ALA A 127 6.18 3.58 -5.55
N ARG A 128 7.47 3.88 -5.35
CA ARG A 128 7.93 4.87 -4.35
C ARG A 128 7.38 6.27 -4.59
N GLU A 129 7.35 6.73 -5.85
CA GLU A 129 6.80 8.05 -6.18
C GLU A 129 5.30 8.14 -5.87
N ARG A 130 4.52 7.08 -6.14
CA ARG A 130 3.11 7.01 -5.72
C ARG A 130 2.96 7.10 -4.21
N ALA A 131 3.78 6.38 -3.45
CA ALA A 131 3.82 6.50 -1.99
C ALA A 131 4.17 7.94 -1.54
N ALA A 132 5.08 8.62 -2.23
CA ALA A 132 5.45 10.01 -1.93
C ALA A 132 4.26 10.96 -2.13
N PHE A 133 3.51 10.81 -3.23
CA PHE A 133 2.30 11.60 -3.48
C PHE A 133 1.19 11.31 -2.45
N ALA A 134 1.03 10.05 -2.05
CA ALA A 134 0.09 9.69 -0.99
C ALA A 134 0.48 10.33 0.36
N ALA A 135 1.76 10.34 0.71
CA ALA A 135 2.25 10.99 1.93
C ALA A 135 2.03 12.52 1.90
N GLU A 136 2.23 13.16 0.75
CA GLU A 136 1.91 14.59 0.56
C GLU A 136 0.43 14.87 0.77
N ALA A 137 -0.44 14.08 0.14
CA ALA A 137 -1.88 14.21 0.27
C ALA A 137 -2.34 14.02 1.72
N ASP A 138 -1.71 13.12 2.48
CA ASP A 138 -1.99 12.91 3.90
C ASP A 138 -1.58 14.10 4.75
N ALA A 139 -0.40 14.66 4.49
CA ALA A 139 0.07 15.87 5.16
C ALA A 139 -0.90 17.04 4.93
N ASP A 140 -1.33 17.21 3.70
CA ASP A 140 -2.32 18.22 3.29
C ASP A 140 -3.68 18.04 3.95
N ARG A 141 -4.20 16.80 3.98
CA ARG A 141 -5.46 16.49 4.67
C ARG A 141 -5.36 16.78 6.15
N ALA A 142 -4.27 16.38 6.80
CA ALA A 142 -4.05 16.64 8.21
C ALA A 142 -3.96 18.16 8.50
N ARG A 143 -3.19 18.91 7.69
CA ARG A 143 -3.08 20.39 7.80
C ARG A 143 -4.44 21.08 7.68
N ARG A 144 -5.25 20.69 6.68
CA ARG A 144 -6.59 21.27 6.47
C ARG A 144 -7.55 21.00 7.62
N ALA A 145 -7.36 19.91 8.37
CA ALA A 145 -8.21 19.58 9.52
C ALA A 145 -7.80 20.30 10.82
N VAL A 146 -6.61 20.90 10.90
CA VAL A 146 -6.10 21.58 12.12
C VAL A 146 -7.02 22.72 12.60
N PRO A 147 -7.54 23.62 11.72
CA PRO A 147 -8.45 24.68 12.15
C PRO A 147 -9.75 24.15 12.76
N ASP A 148 -10.26 23.03 12.23
CA ASP A 148 -11.54 22.41 12.64
C ASP A 148 -11.41 21.53 13.90
N ALA A 149 -10.22 21.45 14.50
CA ALA A 149 -9.98 20.64 15.68
C ALA A 149 -10.78 21.14 16.91
N ALA A 150 -11.65 20.28 17.42
CA ALA A 150 -12.53 20.58 18.56
C ALA A 150 -11.78 20.80 19.90
N THR A 151 -10.59 20.20 20.06
CA THR A 151 -9.80 20.29 21.30
C THR A 151 -8.33 20.61 21.01
N PRO A 152 -7.60 21.17 21.99
CA PRO A 152 -6.14 21.37 21.86
C PRO A 152 -5.39 20.06 21.56
N GLN A 153 -5.78 18.95 22.18
CA GLN A 153 -5.16 17.64 21.97
C GLN A 153 -5.41 17.11 20.55
N ALA A 154 -6.62 17.32 20.01
CA ALA A 154 -6.92 16.97 18.62
C ALA A 154 -6.08 17.82 17.65
N ARG A 155 -5.92 19.11 17.95
CA ARG A 155 -5.09 20.03 17.15
C ARG A 155 -3.62 19.60 17.15
N GLU A 156 -3.09 19.25 18.31
CA GLU A 156 -1.72 18.74 18.46
C GLU A 156 -1.53 17.41 17.70
N SER A 157 -2.47 16.47 17.85
CA SER A 157 -2.43 15.20 17.10
C SER A 157 -2.44 15.42 15.59
N LEU A 158 -3.30 16.29 15.08
CA LEU A 158 -3.37 16.62 13.65
C LEU A 158 -2.10 17.32 13.16
N THR A 159 -1.55 18.23 13.96
CA THR A 159 -0.28 18.91 13.66
C THR A 159 0.88 17.90 13.58
N ARG A 160 0.96 16.97 14.54
CA ARG A 160 1.96 15.89 14.53
C ARG A 160 1.78 14.99 13.31
N ARG A 161 0.56 14.56 12.99
CA ARG A 161 0.27 13.75 11.79
C ARG A 161 0.71 14.46 10.51
N ALA A 162 0.42 15.76 10.39
CA ALA A 162 0.87 16.57 9.25
C ALA A 162 2.39 16.62 9.14
N ALA A 163 3.09 16.77 10.25
CA ALA A 163 4.55 16.78 10.29
C ALA A 163 5.15 15.41 9.91
N VAL A 164 4.60 14.31 10.45
CA VAL A 164 5.04 12.95 10.10
C VAL A 164 4.87 12.70 8.61
N ALA A 165 3.68 12.94 8.07
CA ALA A 165 3.40 12.73 6.64
C ALA A 165 4.28 13.61 5.73
N ALA A 166 4.62 14.83 6.15
CA ALA A 166 5.56 15.68 5.42
C ALA A 166 7.01 15.15 5.47
N ALA A 167 7.44 14.60 6.60
CA ALA A 167 8.75 13.92 6.71
C ALA A 167 8.79 12.65 5.84
N GLU A 168 7.70 11.86 5.83
CA GLU A 168 7.56 10.70 4.96
C GLU A 168 7.67 11.08 3.48
N HIS A 169 6.94 12.11 3.05
CA HIS A 169 6.99 12.60 1.67
C HIS A 169 8.41 12.98 1.24
N ARG A 170 9.14 13.77 2.06
CA ARG A 170 10.51 14.19 1.76
C ARG A 170 11.46 13.00 1.62
N ALA A 171 11.36 12.02 2.51
CA ALA A 171 12.16 10.80 2.41
C ALA A 171 11.82 10.02 1.13
N LEU A 172 10.53 9.78 0.88
CA LEU A 172 10.04 9.04 -0.28
C LEU A 172 10.36 9.73 -1.60
N ALA A 173 10.43 11.06 -1.65
CA ALA A 173 10.84 11.81 -2.84
C ALA A 173 12.32 11.56 -3.23
N GLY A 174 13.17 11.16 -2.27
CA GLY A 174 14.57 10.80 -2.53
C GLY A 174 14.74 9.44 -3.21
N PRO A 175 15.47 9.33 -4.35
CA PRO A 175 15.62 8.06 -5.07
C PRO A 175 16.42 6.99 -4.29
N GLY A 176 17.17 7.41 -3.26
CA GLY A 176 17.90 6.52 -2.34
C GLY A 176 17.13 6.14 -1.08
N CYS A 177 15.81 6.40 -1.00
CA CYS A 177 14.98 6.05 0.16
C CYS A 177 15.09 4.55 0.43
N ARG A 178 15.69 4.20 1.57
CA ARG A 178 15.68 2.83 2.10
C ARG A 178 14.36 2.61 2.81
N CYS A 179 13.32 2.39 2.03
CA CYS A 179 11.95 2.51 2.50
C CYS A 179 11.09 1.30 2.12
N VAL A 180 11.61 0.35 1.34
CA VAL A 180 10.92 -0.92 1.09
C VAL A 180 11.15 -1.85 2.27
N VAL A 181 10.08 -2.34 2.88
CA VAL A 181 10.11 -3.24 4.04
C VAL A 181 9.54 -4.62 3.75
N ALA A 182 8.72 -4.74 2.71
CA ALA A 182 8.22 -6.04 2.23
C ALA A 182 7.81 -5.98 0.76
N LEU A 183 7.62 -7.14 0.15
CA LEU A 183 7.15 -7.34 -1.21
C LEU A 183 6.06 -8.40 -1.22
N VAL A 184 5.11 -8.28 -2.15
CA VAL A 184 4.28 -9.41 -2.57
C VAL A 184 4.84 -9.91 -3.90
N VAL A 185 5.13 -11.21 -3.97
CA VAL A 185 5.64 -11.88 -5.16
C VAL A 185 4.71 -13.02 -5.55
N SER A 186 4.72 -13.42 -6.82
CA SER A 186 4.13 -14.68 -7.27
C SER A 186 5.23 -15.61 -7.72
N ALA A 187 5.45 -16.70 -6.97
CA ALA A 187 6.51 -17.67 -7.23
C ALA A 187 6.08 -19.08 -6.81
N ASP A 188 6.81 -20.07 -7.30
CA ASP A 188 6.68 -21.46 -6.86
C ASP A 188 7.56 -21.74 -5.63
N ARG A 189 7.47 -22.96 -5.09
CA ARG A 189 8.26 -23.38 -3.93
C ARG A 189 9.76 -23.09 -4.09
N ALA A 190 10.35 -23.43 -5.23
CA ALA A 190 11.79 -23.26 -5.46
C ALA A 190 12.18 -21.77 -5.46
N GLY A 191 11.37 -20.91 -6.10
CA GLY A 191 11.57 -19.46 -6.07
C GLY A 191 11.44 -18.87 -4.66
N LEU A 192 10.46 -19.34 -3.87
CA LEU A 192 10.26 -18.89 -2.50
C LEU A 192 11.38 -19.33 -1.56
N GLU A 193 11.87 -20.57 -1.69
CA GLU A 193 13.02 -21.08 -0.94
C GLU A 193 14.30 -20.31 -1.32
N ALA A 194 14.51 -20.02 -2.60
CA ALA A 194 15.63 -19.21 -3.07
C ALA A 194 15.59 -17.77 -2.49
N LEU A 195 14.40 -17.16 -2.38
CA LEU A 195 14.22 -15.87 -1.74
C LEU A 195 14.46 -15.93 -0.23
N ALA A 196 13.96 -16.96 0.44
CA ALA A 196 14.16 -17.15 1.88
C ALA A 196 15.64 -17.31 2.26
N GLY A 197 16.46 -17.83 1.35
CA GLY A 197 17.91 -17.95 1.52
C GLY A 197 18.72 -16.69 1.18
N ARG A 198 18.09 -15.58 0.77
CA ARG A 198 18.81 -14.33 0.45
C ARG A 198 19.13 -13.52 1.69
N ASP A 199 20.34 -12.96 1.72
CA ASP A 199 20.71 -11.95 2.70
C ASP A 199 19.74 -10.76 2.66
N GLY A 200 19.28 -10.34 3.83
CA GLY A 200 18.32 -9.24 3.97
C GLY A 200 16.85 -9.66 3.88
N VAL A 201 16.53 -10.90 3.46
CA VAL A 201 15.18 -11.46 3.61
C VAL A 201 15.05 -12.10 4.98
N ARG A 202 14.04 -11.68 5.74
CA ARG A 202 13.79 -12.16 7.10
C ARG A 202 12.74 -13.25 7.16
N ALA A 203 11.74 -13.17 6.27
CA ALA A 203 10.64 -14.11 6.23
C ALA A 203 10.03 -14.18 4.84
N VAL A 204 9.58 -15.37 4.47
CA VAL A 204 8.76 -15.60 3.28
C VAL A 204 7.53 -16.38 3.73
N GLN A 205 6.36 -15.78 3.60
CA GLN A 205 5.09 -16.43 3.94
C GLN A 205 4.25 -16.58 2.68
N ALA A 206 4.06 -17.83 2.25
CA ALA A 206 3.19 -18.14 1.12
C ALA A 206 1.71 -18.09 1.54
N ALA A 207 0.86 -17.59 0.65
CA ALA A 207 -0.57 -17.79 0.76
C ALA A 207 -0.94 -19.23 0.39
N PRO A 208 -2.10 -19.73 0.86
CA PRO A 208 -2.62 -21.01 0.40
C PRO A 208 -2.80 -21.06 -1.14
N PRO A 209 -2.59 -22.22 -1.76
CA PRO A 209 -3.03 -22.57 -3.12
C PRO A 209 -4.36 -21.93 -3.52
N GLY A 210 -4.42 -21.35 -4.72
CA GLY A 210 -5.62 -20.72 -5.27
C GLY A 210 -6.01 -19.36 -4.67
N THR A 211 -5.23 -18.81 -3.73
CA THR A 211 -5.51 -17.47 -3.16
C THR A 211 -5.27 -16.38 -4.21
N PRO A 212 -6.29 -15.57 -4.57
CA PRO A 212 -6.10 -14.46 -5.49
C PRO A 212 -5.41 -13.29 -4.78
N GLY A 213 -4.58 -12.53 -5.51
CA GLY A 213 -3.80 -11.42 -4.92
C GLY A 213 -4.64 -10.35 -4.22
N GLN A 214 -5.85 -10.08 -4.72
CA GLN A 214 -6.80 -9.14 -4.13
C GLN A 214 -7.46 -9.63 -2.82
N ALA A 215 -7.35 -10.92 -2.50
CA ALA A 215 -7.82 -11.44 -1.21
C ALA A 215 -6.79 -11.25 -0.08
N LEU A 216 -5.59 -10.76 -0.37
CA LEU A 216 -4.53 -10.66 0.62
C LEU A 216 -4.74 -9.48 1.56
N ALA A 217 -4.72 -9.74 2.87
CA ALA A 217 -4.60 -8.74 3.92
C ALA A 217 -3.17 -8.77 4.46
N LEU A 218 -2.39 -7.73 4.18
CA LEU A 218 -0.96 -7.69 4.47
C LEU A 218 -0.68 -6.98 5.79
N SER A 219 0.12 -7.62 6.65
CA SER A 219 0.59 -7.09 7.92
C SER A 219 2.05 -7.46 8.13
N PRO A 220 2.98 -6.94 7.30
CA PRO A 220 4.37 -7.36 7.35
C PRO A 220 5.00 -7.10 8.72
N LEU A 221 5.82 -8.06 9.17
CA LEU A 221 6.73 -7.96 10.28
C LEU A 221 7.75 -6.86 9.97
N LEU A 222 7.70 -5.79 10.76
CA LEU A 222 8.60 -4.67 10.60
C LEU A 222 10.04 -5.04 11.05
N PRO A 223 11.08 -4.43 10.47
CA PRO A 223 12.46 -4.64 10.89
C PRO A 223 12.69 -4.47 12.40
N GLU A 224 12.00 -3.53 13.03
CA GLU A 224 12.13 -3.20 14.46
C GLU A 224 11.43 -4.22 15.38
N GLN A 225 10.48 -5.00 14.84
CA GLN A 225 9.76 -6.02 15.60
C GLN A 225 10.62 -7.28 15.72
N THR A 226 11.48 -7.32 16.72
CA THR A 226 12.47 -8.41 16.92
C THR A 226 12.01 -9.52 17.85
N THR A 227 11.15 -9.19 18.82
CA THR A 227 10.66 -10.12 19.86
C THR A 227 9.18 -10.43 19.70
N ALA A 228 8.34 -9.40 19.54
CA ALA A 228 6.90 -9.53 19.34
C ALA A 228 6.41 -8.59 18.22
N ALA A 229 5.34 -8.99 17.54
CA ALA A 229 4.67 -8.17 16.52
C ALA A 229 3.76 -7.08 17.13
N THR A 230 4.34 -6.22 17.96
CA THR A 230 3.65 -5.08 18.58
C THR A 230 3.95 -3.77 17.84
N PRO A 231 3.06 -2.76 17.88
CA PRO A 231 3.36 -1.46 17.29
C PRO A 231 4.66 -0.88 17.86
N PRO A 232 5.57 -0.34 17.00
CA PRO A 232 6.76 0.35 17.48
C PRO A 232 6.41 1.58 18.34
N PRO A 233 7.33 2.07 19.20
CA PRO A 233 7.13 3.33 19.92
C PRO A 233 6.80 4.50 18.98
N ASP A 234 5.97 5.46 19.45
CA ASP A 234 5.55 6.65 18.70
C ASP A 234 5.73 7.97 19.49
N ASP A 235 6.82 8.06 20.23
CA ASP A 235 7.17 9.19 21.10
C ASP A 235 8.47 9.90 20.67
N GLY A 236 9.02 9.54 19.51
CA GLY A 236 10.19 10.16 18.91
C GLY A 236 9.91 11.55 18.32
N PRO A 237 10.96 12.37 18.17
CA PRO A 237 10.87 13.65 17.49
C PRO A 237 10.66 13.46 15.99
N VAL A 238 9.77 14.27 15.40
CA VAL A 238 9.58 14.28 13.94
C VAL A 238 10.62 15.21 13.32
N PRO A 239 11.42 14.76 12.33
CA PRO A 239 12.41 15.61 11.69
C PRO A 239 11.78 16.88 11.08
N PRO A 240 12.33 18.08 11.37
CA PRO A 240 11.81 19.32 10.84
C PRO A 240 11.94 19.38 9.31
N GLY A 241 11.11 20.24 8.70
CA GLY A 241 11.03 20.54 7.26
C GLY A 241 12.31 21.12 6.70
#